data_AF-A0A1C6G9Q0-F1
#
_entry.id   AF-A0A1C6G9Q0-F1
#
_cell.length_a   1.000
_cell.length_b   1.000
_cell.length_c   1.000
_cell.angle_alpha   90.00
_cell.angle_beta   90.00
_cell.angle_gamma   90.00
#
_symmetry.space_group_name_H-M   'P 1'
#
loop_
_entity.id
_entity.type
_entity.pdbx_description
1 polymer ?
#
loop_
_entity_poly.entity_id
_entity_poly.type
_entity_poly.pdbx_seq_one_letter_code
_entity_poly.pdbx_strand_id
1 'polypeptide(L)'
;MTVEWPAIKDMVVIQFILQAGNIMSIGFEKAYALQTDLNLNTAEIIATYVYKKGLLDGDYSFSTAVGLFNTIVNVILLIAVNKIVAKMNDGKGL
;
A
#
# COMPACT_ATOMS: atom_id res chain seq x y z
N MET A 1 -11.70 26.56 11.73
CA MET A 1 -11.45 25.58 10.65
C MET A 1 -10.50 26.09 9.56
N THR A 2 -10.41 27.40 9.25
CA THR A 2 -9.56 27.90 8.15
C THR A 2 -8.07 28.05 8.48
N VAL A 3 -7.70 28.15 9.76
CA VAL A 3 -6.30 28.30 10.21
C VAL A 3 -5.61 26.94 10.44
N GLU A 4 -6.37 25.92 10.85
CA GLU A 4 -5.84 24.60 11.19
C GLU A 4 -5.33 23.84 9.95
N TRP A 5 -6.05 23.93 8.83
CA TRP A 5 -5.78 23.13 7.64
C TRP A 5 -4.42 23.43 6.99
N PRO A 6 -4.01 24.70 6.78
CA PRO A 6 -2.66 25.00 6.29
C PRO A 6 -1.55 24.57 7.26
N ALA A 7 -1.80 24.59 8.58
CA ALA A 7 -0.80 24.27 9.60
C ALA A 7 -0.47 22.77 9.68
N ILE A 8 -1.45 21.89 9.44
CA ILE A 8 -1.24 20.43 9.47
C ILE A 8 -1.04 19.80 8.10
N LYS A 9 -1.24 20.57 7.01
CA LYS A 9 -1.18 20.08 5.63
C LYS A 9 0.08 19.28 5.34
N ASP A 10 1.24 19.76 5.76
CA ASP A 10 2.53 19.11 5.51
C ASP A 10 2.64 17.75 6.22
N MET A 11 2.14 17.68 7.47
CA MET A 11 2.09 16.43 8.23
C MET A 11 1.15 15.41 7.56
N VAL A 12 -0.05 15.84 7.15
CA VAL A 12 -1.04 14.99 6.46
C VAL A 12 -0.47 14.46 5.15
N VAL A 13 0.26 15.30 4.43
CA VAL A 13 0.92 14.93 3.17
C VAL A 13 2.02 13.89 3.37
N ILE A 14 2.89 14.06 4.36
CA ILE A 14 3.95 13.07 4.67
C ILE A 14 3.31 11.74 5.08
N GLN A 15 2.28 11.78 5.92
CA GLN A 15 1.53 10.58 6.30
C GLN A 15 0.85 9.93 5.10
N PHE A 16 0.32 10.72 4.16
CA PHE A 16 -0.28 10.21 2.94
C PHE A 16 0.77 9.45 2.08
N ILE A 17 1.98 9.98 1.93
CA ILE A 17 3.06 9.29 1.20
C ILE A 17 3.42 7.96 1.87
N LEU A 18 3.61 7.96 3.19
CA LEU A 18 3.97 6.76 3.94
C LEU A 18 2.88 5.69 3.89
N GLN A 19 1.61 6.09 3.96
CA GLN A 19 0.48 5.17 3.89
C GLN A 19 0.22 4.67 2.47
N ALA A 20 0.46 5.50 1.46
CA ALA A 20 0.32 5.13 0.05
C ALA A 20 1.26 3.96 -0.32
N GLY A 21 2.49 3.95 0.18
CA GLY A 21 3.44 2.84 -0.01
C GLY A 21 3.01 1.51 0.63
N ASN A 22 2.06 1.53 1.57
CA ASN A 22 1.55 0.33 2.25
C ASN A 22 0.23 -0.19 1.66
N ILE A 23 -0.38 0.50 0.67
CA ILE A 23 -1.72 0.19 0.15
C ILE A 23 -1.89 -1.26 -0.30
N MET A 24 -0.88 -1.82 -0.95
CA MET A 24 -0.93 -3.18 -1.50
C MET A 24 -0.90 -4.29 -0.42
N SER A 25 -0.47 -3.96 0.80
CA SER A 25 -0.40 -4.88 1.93
C SER A 25 -1.50 -4.63 2.96
N ILE A 26 -2.37 -3.63 2.73
CA ILE A 26 -3.43 -3.27 3.67
C ILE A 26 -4.40 -4.43 3.85
N GLY A 27 -4.67 -4.74 5.13
CA GLY A 27 -5.73 -5.66 5.50
C GLY A 27 -5.36 -7.13 5.36
N PHE A 28 -4.10 -7.48 5.06
CA PHE A 28 -3.63 -8.86 5.03
C PHE A 28 -3.96 -9.60 6.33
N GLU A 29 -3.59 -9.07 7.48
CA GLU A 29 -3.75 -9.77 8.76
C GLU A 29 -5.23 -10.04 9.06
N LYS A 30 -6.08 -9.07 8.77
CA LYS A 30 -7.53 -9.17 9.01
C LYS A 30 -8.21 -10.10 8.01
N ALA A 31 -7.88 -9.96 6.72
CA ALA A 31 -8.42 -10.80 5.67
C ALA A 31 -8.02 -12.26 5.87
N TYR A 32 -6.75 -12.51 6.20
CA TYR A 32 -6.24 -13.85 6.47
C TYR A 32 -6.87 -14.46 7.72
N ALA A 33 -6.99 -13.71 8.82
CA ALA A 33 -7.54 -14.23 10.07
C ALA A 33 -9.06 -14.51 10.02
N LEU A 34 -9.81 -13.77 9.19
CA LEU A 34 -11.27 -13.90 9.07
C LEU A 34 -11.71 -14.71 7.83
N GLN A 35 -10.76 -15.24 7.06
CA GLN A 35 -11.05 -16.13 5.94
C GLN A 35 -11.57 -17.48 6.42
N THR A 36 -12.55 -17.99 5.70
CA THR A 36 -13.21 -19.30 5.88
C THR A 36 -13.52 -19.88 4.51
N ASP A 37 -13.73 -21.19 4.41
CA ASP A 37 -14.03 -21.84 3.13
C ASP A 37 -15.29 -21.26 2.44
N LEU A 38 -16.26 -20.76 3.22
CA LEU A 38 -17.50 -20.19 2.70
C LEU A 38 -17.35 -18.77 2.17
N ASN A 39 -16.38 -17.98 2.66
CA ASN A 39 -16.19 -16.59 2.25
C ASN A 39 -14.92 -16.37 1.40
N LEU A 40 -14.17 -17.44 1.10
CA LEU A 40 -12.87 -17.36 0.42
C LEU A 40 -12.94 -16.60 -0.91
N ASN A 41 -13.98 -16.82 -1.71
CA ASN A 41 -14.16 -16.13 -3.00
C ASN A 41 -14.27 -14.59 -2.89
N THR A 42 -14.70 -14.08 -1.74
CA THR A 42 -14.89 -12.63 -1.51
C THR A 42 -13.84 -12.05 -0.56
N ALA A 43 -13.30 -12.88 0.34
CA ALA A 43 -12.35 -12.48 1.37
C ALA A 43 -10.89 -12.64 0.94
N GLU A 44 -10.61 -13.37 -0.14
CA GLU A 44 -9.27 -13.52 -0.69
C GLU A 44 -8.84 -12.23 -1.43
N ILE A 45 -7.70 -11.68 -0.98
CA ILE A 45 -7.05 -10.52 -1.60
C ILE A 45 -5.68 -10.95 -2.14
N ILE A 46 -5.08 -10.10 -2.98
CA ILE A 46 -3.76 -10.36 -3.60
C ILE A 46 -2.73 -10.78 -2.54
N ALA A 47 -2.66 -10.09 -1.40
CA ALA A 47 -1.72 -10.39 -0.34
C ALA A 47 -1.92 -11.80 0.28
N THR A 48 -3.17 -12.24 0.48
CA THR A 48 -3.46 -13.58 1.04
C THR A 48 -3.23 -14.69 0.02
N TYR A 49 -3.55 -14.44 -1.25
CA TYR A 49 -3.29 -15.38 -2.33
C TYR A 49 -1.79 -15.61 -2.55
N VAL A 50 -0.99 -14.54 -2.56
CA VAL A 50 0.47 -14.61 -2.71
C VAL A 50 1.10 -15.34 -1.54
N TYR A 51 0.62 -15.10 -0.32
CA TYR A 51 1.06 -15.84 0.86
C TYR A 51 0.77 -17.34 0.73
N LYS A 52 -0.45 -17.70 0.31
CA LYS A 52 -0.87 -19.10 0.14
C LYS A 52 -0.07 -19.80 -0.96
N LYS A 53 0.00 -19.23 -2.16
CA LYS A 53 0.74 -19.83 -3.29
C LYS A 53 2.25 -19.83 -3.04
N GLY A 54 2.77 -18.76 -2.43
CA GLY A 54 4.19 -18.54 -2.23
C GLY A 54 4.81 -19.34 -1.12
N LEU A 55 4.17 -19.31 0.05
CA LEU A 55 4.72 -19.88 1.28
C LEU A 55 4.09 -21.24 1.59
N LEU A 56 2.77 -21.41 1.42
CA LEU A 56 2.10 -22.68 1.74
C LEU A 56 2.31 -23.72 0.63
N ASP A 57 2.18 -23.33 -0.64
CA ASP A 57 2.41 -24.24 -1.77
C ASP A 57 3.89 -24.31 -2.21
N GLY A 58 4.77 -23.50 -1.60
CA GLY A 58 6.22 -23.49 -1.88
C GLY A 58 6.64 -22.78 -3.17
N ASP A 59 5.76 -22.01 -3.82
CA ASP A 59 6.08 -21.24 -5.03
C ASP A 59 6.77 -19.90 -4.69
N TYR A 60 7.98 -19.98 -4.16
CA TYR A 60 8.75 -18.80 -3.76
C TYR A 60 9.06 -17.86 -4.94
N SER A 61 9.16 -18.40 -6.17
CA SER A 61 9.39 -17.60 -7.38
C SER A 61 8.19 -16.69 -7.66
N PHE A 62 6.96 -17.23 -7.59
CA PHE A 62 5.74 -16.45 -7.74
C PHE A 62 5.63 -15.36 -6.68
N SER A 63 5.84 -15.69 -5.40
CA SER A 63 5.76 -14.70 -4.32
C SER A 63 6.82 -13.59 -4.43
N THR A 64 8.04 -13.96 -4.80
CA THR A 64 9.11 -12.97 -5.03
C THR A 64 8.78 -12.07 -6.21
N ALA A 65 8.25 -12.61 -7.32
CA ALA A 65 7.85 -11.84 -8.48
C ALA A 65 6.74 -10.83 -8.15
N VAL A 66 5.74 -11.25 -7.37
CA VAL A 66 4.66 -10.34 -6.93
C VAL A 66 5.16 -9.32 -5.93
N GLY A 67 6.07 -9.68 -5.02
CA GLY A 67 6.73 -8.72 -4.11
C GLY A 67 7.54 -7.65 -4.85
N LEU A 68 8.27 -8.04 -5.91
CA LEU A 68 8.97 -7.10 -6.78
C LEU A 68 8.01 -6.17 -7.53
N PHE A 69 6.93 -6.73 -8.10
CA PHE A 69 5.90 -5.93 -8.75
C PHE A 69 5.28 -4.92 -7.79
N ASN A 70 4.96 -5.33 -6.56
CA ASN A 70 4.44 -4.46 -5.52
C ASN A 70 5.41 -3.30 -5.22
N THR A 71 6.71 -3.60 -5.11
CA THR A 71 7.73 -2.58 -4.90
C THR A 71 7.77 -1.56 -6.04
N ILE A 72 7.67 -2.00 -7.29
CA ILE A 72 7.64 -1.11 -8.46
C ILE A 72 6.41 -0.19 -8.41
N VAL A 73 5.23 -0.74 -8.12
CA VAL A 73 3.99 0.04 -7.98
C VAL A 73 4.12 1.08 -6.87
N ASN A 74 4.65 0.71 -5.70
CA ASN A 74 4.85 1.63 -4.58
C ASN A 74 5.83 2.74 -4.92
N VAL A 75 6.92 2.44 -5.64
CA VAL A 75 7.89 3.46 -6.10
C VAL A 75 7.23 4.44 -7.08
N ILE A 76 6.47 3.96 -8.06
CA ILE A 76 5.75 4.82 -9.01
C ILE A 76 4.77 5.73 -8.27
N LEU A 77 4.00 5.15 -7.34
CA LEU A 77 3.03 5.87 -6.52
C LEU A 77 3.72 6.94 -5.67
N LEU A 78 4.83 6.61 -5.01
CA LEU A 78 5.60 7.54 -4.18
C LEU A 78 6.15 8.71 -5.01
N ILE A 79 6.69 8.43 -6.20
CA ILE A 79 7.17 9.49 -7.11
C ILE A 79 6.01 10.39 -7.56
N ALA A 80 4.86 9.80 -7.90
CA ALA A 80 3.68 10.56 -8.31
C ALA A 80 3.17 11.46 -7.20
N VAL A 81 3.03 10.92 -5.98
CA VAL A 81 2.59 11.69 -4.82
C VAL A 81 3.60 12.76 -4.45
N ASN A 82 4.91 12.45 -4.42
CA ASN A 82 5.95 13.44 -4.13
C ASN A 82 5.92 14.62 -5.13
N LYS A 83 5.66 14.34 -6.42
CA LYS A 83 5.49 15.40 -7.42
C LYS A 83 4.25 16.27 -7.18
N ILE A 84 3.12 15.67 -6.82
CA ILE A 84 1.88 16.39 -6.50
C ILE A 84 2.11 17.30 -5.29
N VAL A 85 2.79 16.78 -4.28
CA VAL A 85 3.13 17.49 -3.05
C VAL A 85 4.08 18.65 -3.30
N ALA A 86 5.17 18.43 -4.03
CA ALA A 86 6.10 19.49 -4.41
C ALA A 86 5.37 20.63 -5.15
N LYS A 87 4.37 20.32 -5.98
CA LYS A 87 3.56 21.33 -6.65
C LYS A 87 2.59 22.05 -5.73
N MET A 88 2.08 21.38 -4.70
CA MET A 88 1.15 21.96 -3.71
C MET A 88 1.85 22.75 -2.61
N ASN A 89 3.15 22.55 -2.38
CA ASN A 89 3.90 23.14 -1.28
C ASN A 89 5.06 24.05 -1.73
N ASP A 90 4.85 24.79 -2.84
CA ASP A 90 5.82 25.74 -3.41
C ASP A 90 7.24 25.15 -3.66
N GLY A 91 7.29 23.92 -4.15
CA GLY A 91 8.53 23.22 -4.48
C GLY A 91 9.15 22.43 -3.32
N LYS A 92 8.58 22.48 -2.12
CA LYS A 92 8.95 21.59 -1.02
C LYS A 92 8.33 20.21 -1.26
N GLY A 93 9.04 19.36 -1.99
CA GLY A 93 8.83 17.92 -1.91
C GLY A 93 9.20 17.42 -0.51
N LEU A 94 9.21 16.10 -0.32
CA LEU A 94 10.00 15.50 0.76
C LEU A 94 11.40 16.13 0.83
#